data_AF-J0KTQ1-F1
#
_entry.id   AF-J0KTQ1-F1
#
_cell.length_a   1.000
_cell.length_b   1.000
_cell.length_c   1.000
_cell.angle_alpha   90.00
_cell.angle_beta   90.00
_cell.angle_gamma   90.00
#
_symmetry.space_group_name_H-M   'P 1'
#
loop_
_entity.id
_entity.type
_entity.pdbx_description
1 polymer ?
#
loop_
_entity_poly.entity_id
_entity_poly.type
_entity_poly.pdbx_seq_one_letter_code
_entity_poly.pdbx_strand_id
1 'polypeptide(L)'
;MTSSTIFSGVSPLSLPAAAATGGNSPLTLRDMLFFLRMRWPWIVATTFAFLAMAGSYLLTAAPTYVASTQLVIFPQVNSSEAQRAFAEDAFIEGQLEIARSSDVIGGTVRALDLDSDPDFVDWKPSLLDKTKDWLLGTSAQVDMRQEAAGMETAETPPRPRTEEERLHDLAIATLQSLMDIRRIGSSTIIEISAAASTPQKAVAIADTLATQYIQKNIAMKADASRQYSDWLEKFLSEQQRGLADASSALNTFNSNPRDQFKLAELQSATDARRTLYESTLTQLTEAKQRITYPVSDATIVSRATLPLSKARPRSTLIIAFAGAVGLGVGLALAMIRHASDRRIVRPQQIADAGGVSIVTLLARSKQNRSGHPARFIAAGTGDSDMAAYPVIPGMAELSATVVGLRRKRRVVIGIVAVDPGSGASTIASDLAVLSSTSGAQTLLIDAAAQKSSLSKSIAPDSSKGLVDVLDNGELIKTAALPLTPTLKFLPLGKVEAVTPAVRLSSRRTQLSFADLKKEFDAIFVDISAFSTSPDANAIGPELDGVLVVTSHGRTSIDDAVRVIDTMRNVGAEILGVIINHAPKRIES
;
A
#
# COMPACT_ATOMS: atom_id res chain seq x y z
N MET A 1 78.68 -11.09 4.20
CA MET A 1 78.71 -11.49 2.78
C MET A 1 77.51 -10.83 2.09
N THR A 2 77.78 -10.02 1.07
CA THR A 2 76.95 -9.55 -0.08
C THR A 2 75.59 -8.87 0.22
N SER A 3 75.46 -7.54 0.10
CA SER A 3 75.13 -6.72 -1.11
C SER A 3 73.81 -7.12 -1.77
N SER A 4 72.80 -6.26 -1.97
CA SER A 4 72.86 -5.01 -2.76
C SER A 4 71.74 -4.00 -2.46
N THR A 5 72.10 -2.73 -2.54
CA THR A 5 71.27 -1.53 -2.67
C THR A 5 70.93 -1.26 -4.15
N ILE A 6 69.67 -0.93 -4.49
CA ILE A 6 69.34 -0.10 -5.68
C ILE A 6 68.20 0.89 -5.32
N PHE A 7 68.45 2.15 -5.69
CA PHE A 7 67.60 3.33 -5.66
C PHE A 7 66.20 3.16 -6.28
N SER A 8 65.17 3.74 -5.67
CA SER A 8 64.38 4.81 -6.31
C SER A 8 63.54 5.56 -5.27
N GLY A 9 63.91 6.81 -5.03
CA GLY A 9 63.10 7.74 -4.24
C GLY A 9 62.02 8.35 -5.12
N VAL A 10 60.78 7.93 -4.91
CA VAL A 10 59.58 8.76 -5.08
C VAL A 10 58.61 8.29 -4.00
N SER A 11 58.53 9.01 -2.89
CA SER A 11 57.41 8.84 -1.96
C SER A 11 56.13 9.15 -2.73
N PRO A 12 55.13 8.26 -2.80
CA PRO A 12 53.82 8.64 -3.30
C PRO A 12 53.31 9.77 -2.40
N LEU A 13 52.91 10.88 -3.01
CA LEU A 13 52.27 11.99 -2.31
C LEU A 13 50.98 11.43 -1.69
N SER A 14 51.03 11.00 -0.44
CA SER A 14 49.86 10.56 0.32
C SER A 14 49.01 11.79 0.63
N LEU A 15 48.15 12.16 -0.32
CA LEU A 15 47.04 13.07 -0.04
C LEU A 15 46.17 12.42 1.03
N PRO A 16 45.68 13.19 2.01
CA PRO A 16 44.83 12.63 3.06
C PRO A 16 43.65 11.95 2.39
N ALA A 17 43.40 10.69 2.76
CA ALA A 17 42.18 10.00 2.40
C ALA A 17 41.03 10.96 2.72
N ALA A 18 40.30 11.37 1.68
CA ALA A 18 39.09 12.16 1.85
C ALA A 18 38.27 11.42 2.89
N ALA A 19 38.10 12.05 4.04
CA ALA A 19 37.33 11.50 5.13
C ALA A 19 36.01 11.04 4.52
N ALA A 20 35.70 9.75 4.65
CA ALA A 20 34.39 9.21 4.38
C ALA A 20 33.44 9.84 5.38
N THR A 21 33.06 11.10 5.15
CA THR A 21 31.92 11.71 5.79
C THR A 21 30.71 11.09 5.11
N GLY A 22 30.29 9.93 5.63
CA GLY A 22 28.94 9.41 5.52
C GLY A 22 27.97 10.35 6.23
N GLY A 23 27.99 11.62 5.86
CA GLY A 23 27.09 12.64 6.34
C GLY A 23 25.78 12.46 5.62
N ASN A 24 24.84 11.81 6.31
CA ASN A 24 23.42 11.98 6.06
C ASN A 24 23.15 13.48 5.96
N SER A 25 23.12 14.01 4.73
CA SER A 25 22.70 15.38 4.50
C SER A 25 21.26 15.46 5.02
N PRO A 26 20.94 16.39 5.95
CA PRO A 26 19.58 16.51 6.44
C PRO A 26 18.68 16.74 5.23
N LEU A 27 17.60 15.94 5.13
CA LEU A 27 16.59 16.06 4.09
C LEU A 27 16.19 17.53 3.97
N THR A 28 16.66 18.21 2.93
CA THR A 28 16.35 19.63 2.78
C THR A 28 14.90 19.74 2.30
N LEU A 29 14.17 20.76 2.77
CA LEU A 29 12.80 21.04 2.31
C LEU A 29 12.71 21.14 0.78
N ARG A 30 13.83 21.52 0.15
CA ARG A 30 13.99 21.63 -1.29
C ARG A 30 14.02 20.27 -1.99
N ASP A 31 14.70 19.29 -1.41
CA ASP A 31 14.71 17.91 -1.92
C ASP A 31 13.31 17.28 -1.84
N MET A 32 12.56 17.56 -0.76
CA MET A 32 11.16 17.15 -0.64
C MET A 32 10.26 17.79 -1.71
N LEU A 33 10.43 19.09 -2.00
CA LEU A 33 9.64 19.78 -3.03
C LEU A 33 9.94 19.26 -4.45
N PHE A 34 11.22 18.99 -4.74
CA PHE A 34 11.63 18.42 -6.02
C PHE A 34 11.07 17.01 -6.21
N PHE A 35 11.15 16.17 -5.17
CA PHE A 35 10.55 14.84 -5.14
C PHE A 35 9.04 14.91 -5.43
N LEU A 36 8.32 15.80 -4.74
CA LEU A 36 6.88 15.93 -4.89
C LEU A 36 6.51 16.35 -6.32
N ARG A 37 7.21 17.33 -6.89
CA ARG A 37 6.93 17.83 -8.25
C ARG A 37 7.26 16.82 -9.36
N MET A 38 8.26 15.95 -9.16
CA MET A 38 8.67 14.98 -10.18
C MET A 38 7.84 13.69 -10.15
N ARG A 39 7.27 13.32 -8.99
CA ARG A 39 6.61 12.02 -8.76
C ARG A 39 5.13 12.11 -8.35
N TRP A 40 4.54 13.32 -8.23
CA TRP A 40 3.11 13.49 -7.92
C TRP A 40 2.13 12.67 -8.79
N PRO A 41 2.38 12.35 -10.08
CA PRO A 41 1.42 11.57 -10.87
C PRO A 41 1.18 10.17 -10.30
N TRP A 42 2.20 9.54 -9.68
CA TRP A 42 2.06 8.23 -9.06
C TRP A 42 1.22 8.27 -7.79
N ILE A 43 1.43 9.32 -6.97
CA ILE A 43 0.66 9.55 -5.73
C ILE A 43 -0.81 9.81 -6.08
N VAL A 44 -1.06 10.63 -7.10
CA VAL A 44 -2.43 10.93 -7.54
C VAL A 44 -3.10 9.72 -8.17
N ALA A 45 -2.41 8.99 -9.05
CA ALA A 45 -2.98 7.81 -9.71
C ALA A 45 -3.40 6.72 -8.71
N THR A 46 -2.55 6.44 -7.71
CA THR A 46 -2.83 5.44 -6.66
C THR A 46 -3.95 5.91 -5.73
N THR A 47 -3.92 7.16 -5.27
CA THR A 47 -5.00 7.73 -4.44
C THR A 47 -6.33 7.69 -5.16
N PHE A 48 -6.35 8.05 -6.46
CA PHE A 48 -7.56 8.00 -7.27
C PHE A 48 -8.07 6.56 -7.47
N ALA A 49 -7.19 5.59 -7.68
CA ALA A 49 -7.57 4.18 -7.80
C ALA A 49 -8.26 3.65 -6.52
N PHE A 50 -7.71 3.96 -5.34
CA PHE A 50 -8.33 3.57 -4.06
C PHE A 50 -9.66 4.27 -3.82
N LEU A 51 -9.77 5.57 -4.15
CA LEU A 51 -11.04 6.30 -4.07
C LEU A 51 -12.09 5.76 -5.04
N ALA A 52 -11.70 5.38 -6.27
CA ALA A 52 -12.59 4.77 -7.24
C ALA A 52 -13.11 3.40 -6.75
N MET A 53 -12.23 2.58 -6.15
CA MET A 53 -12.61 1.30 -5.54
C MET A 53 -13.58 1.49 -4.37
N ALA A 54 -13.31 2.47 -3.49
CA ALA A 54 -14.20 2.84 -2.41
C ALA A 54 -15.56 3.35 -2.91
N GLY A 55 -15.57 4.17 -3.95
CA GLY A 55 -16.79 4.64 -4.60
C GLY A 55 -17.61 3.50 -5.19
N SER A 56 -16.95 2.57 -5.90
CA SER A 56 -17.59 1.35 -6.43
C SER A 56 -18.20 0.48 -5.32
N TYR A 57 -17.48 0.30 -4.21
CA TYR A 57 -18.03 -0.39 -3.04
C TYR A 57 -19.25 0.32 -2.45
N LEU A 58 -19.20 1.65 -2.31
CA LEU A 58 -20.32 2.43 -1.77
C LEU A 58 -21.56 2.45 -2.67
N LEU A 59 -21.38 2.28 -3.99
CA LEU A 59 -22.48 2.15 -4.96
C LEU A 59 -23.11 0.75 -4.96
N THR A 60 -22.35 -0.28 -4.58
CA THR A 60 -22.80 -1.68 -4.61
C THR A 60 -23.28 -2.19 -3.25
N ALA A 61 -22.80 -1.61 -2.14
CA ALA A 61 -23.18 -2.01 -0.79
C ALA A 61 -24.62 -1.60 -0.46
N ALA A 62 -25.43 -2.59 -0.02
CA ALA A 62 -26.79 -2.34 0.45
C ALA A 62 -26.78 -1.41 1.68
N PRO A 63 -27.56 -0.32 1.69
CA PRO A 63 -27.67 0.55 2.85
C PRO A 63 -28.47 -0.14 3.97
N THR A 64 -28.00 -0.03 5.20
CA THR A 64 -28.71 -0.54 6.37
C THR A 64 -29.19 0.61 7.24
N TYR A 65 -30.45 0.55 7.66
CA TYR A 65 -31.11 1.52 8.52
C TYR A 65 -31.41 0.88 9.87
N VAL A 66 -31.23 1.63 10.95
CA VAL A 66 -31.51 1.17 12.33
C VAL A 66 -32.61 2.04 12.91
N ALA A 67 -33.63 1.40 13.48
CA ALA A 67 -34.70 2.06 14.21
C ALA A 67 -34.85 1.44 15.61
N SER A 68 -35.30 2.23 16.58
CA SER A 68 -35.32 1.82 17.99
C SER A 68 -36.65 2.17 18.67
N THR A 69 -37.23 1.20 19.37
CA THR A 69 -38.44 1.34 20.19
C THR A 69 -38.07 1.23 21.67
N GLN A 70 -38.60 2.11 22.50
CA GLN A 70 -38.27 2.17 23.94
C GLN A 70 -39.45 1.72 24.78
N LEU A 71 -39.20 0.79 25.71
CA LEU A 71 -40.17 0.25 26.63
C LEU A 71 -39.73 0.56 28.06
N VAL A 72 -40.64 1.02 28.90
CA VAL A 72 -40.40 1.08 30.35
C VAL A 72 -40.95 -0.18 30.97
N ILE A 73 -40.21 -0.71 31.92
CA ILE A 73 -40.60 -1.86 32.72
C ILE A 73 -40.94 -1.39 34.13
N PHE A 74 -41.93 -1.99 34.76
CA PHE A 74 -42.36 -1.68 36.12
C PHE A 74 -42.04 -2.85 37.05
N PRO A 75 -40.88 -2.85 37.74
CA PRO A 75 -40.51 -3.92 38.66
C PRO A 75 -41.44 -3.91 39.87
N GLN A 76 -42.04 -5.06 40.17
CA GLN A 76 -42.89 -5.27 41.35
C GLN A 76 -42.06 -5.96 42.44
N VAL A 77 -41.16 -5.21 43.08
CA VAL A 77 -40.28 -5.75 44.12
C VAL A 77 -40.72 -5.25 45.50
N ASN A 78 -41.23 -6.16 46.33
CA ASN A 78 -41.52 -5.90 47.75
C ASN A 78 -40.31 -6.33 48.59
N SER A 79 -39.27 -5.50 48.69
CA SER A 79 -38.07 -5.78 49.51
C SER A 79 -37.50 -4.52 50.17
N SER A 80 -36.61 -4.69 51.16
CA SER A 80 -35.88 -3.61 51.82
C SER A 80 -35.05 -2.79 50.82
N GLU A 81 -34.81 -1.50 51.10
CA GLU A 81 -34.14 -0.57 50.17
C GLU A 81 -32.80 -1.09 49.63
N ALA A 82 -32.02 -1.80 50.46
CA ALA A 82 -30.74 -2.38 50.05
C ALA A 82 -30.87 -3.62 49.12
N GLN A 83 -31.91 -4.44 49.27
CA GLN A 83 -32.18 -5.59 48.40
C GLN A 83 -32.88 -5.17 47.10
N ARG A 84 -33.56 -4.01 47.11
CA ARG A 84 -34.38 -3.55 45.99
C ARG A 84 -33.56 -3.32 44.73
N ALA A 85 -32.40 -2.69 44.81
CA ALA A 85 -31.56 -2.43 43.64
C ALA A 85 -31.08 -3.73 42.97
N PHE A 86 -30.62 -4.71 43.75
CA PHE A 86 -30.20 -6.02 43.23
C PHE A 86 -31.37 -6.80 42.62
N ALA A 87 -32.54 -6.76 43.25
CA ALA A 87 -33.74 -7.41 42.75
C ALA A 87 -34.28 -6.73 41.48
N GLU A 88 -34.20 -5.40 41.38
CA GLU A 88 -34.55 -4.66 40.17
C GLU A 88 -33.61 -5.00 39.02
N ASP A 89 -32.30 -5.06 39.26
CA ASP A 89 -31.32 -5.45 38.23
C ASP A 89 -31.55 -6.89 37.74
N ALA A 90 -31.72 -7.85 38.65
CA ALA A 90 -32.01 -9.24 38.31
C ALA A 90 -33.35 -9.38 37.56
N PHE A 91 -34.35 -8.58 37.93
CA PHE A 91 -35.64 -8.55 37.26
C PHE A 91 -35.51 -8.04 35.82
N ILE A 92 -34.78 -6.94 35.60
CA ILE A 92 -34.59 -6.37 34.25
C ILE A 92 -33.79 -7.33 33.37
N GLU A 93 -32.77 -8.00 33.90
CA GLU A 93 -32.02 -9.02 33.16
C GLU A 93 -32.92 -10.19 32.74
N GLY A 94 -33.81 -10.64 33.64
CA GLY A 94 -34.82 -11.64 33.29
C GLY A 94 -35.78 -11.17 32.19
N GLN A 95 -36.20 -9.90 32.22
CA GLN A 95 -37.04 -9.34 31.16
C GLN A 95 -36.30 -9.21 29.83
N LEU A 96 -35.00 -8.92 29.86
CA LEU A 96 -34.16 -8.88 28.67
C LEU A 96 -34.07 -10.24 27.99
N GLU A 97 -33.92 -11.31 28.78
CA GLU A 97 -33.87 -12.68 28.26
C GLU A 97 -35.24 -13.12 27.69
N ILE A 98 -36.34 -12.74 28.34
CA ILE A 98 -37.69 -12.98 27.80
C ILE A 98 -37.87 -12.24 26.47
N ALA A 99 -37.40 -11.00 26.35
CA ALA A 99 -37.47 -10.23 25.11
C ALA A 99 -36.61 -10.86 23.98
N ARG A 100 -35.51 -11.53 24.32
CA ARG A 100 -34.63 -12.26 23.38
C ARG A 100 -35.10 -13.69 23.09
N SER A 101 -36.16 -14.17 23.75
CA SER A 101 -36.66 -15.53 23.59
C SER A 101 -37.12 -15.82 22.15
N SER A 102 -36.94 -17.08 21.72
CA SER A 102 -37.34 -17.55 20.38
C SER A 102 -38.82 -17.31 20.08
N ASP A 103 -39.69 -17.34 21.10
CA ASP A 103 -41.13 -17.12 20.94
C ASP A 103 -41.45 -15.68 20.52
N VAL A 104 -40.77 -14.69 21.12
CA VAL A 104 -40.98 -13.27 20.79
C VAL A 104 -40.43 -12.97 19.40
N ILE A 105 -39.24 -13.50 19.09
CA ILE A 105 -38.58 -13.30 17.80
C ILE A 105 -39.35 -14.03 16.69
N GLY A 106 -39.69 -15.30 16.88
CA GLY A 106 -40.48 -16.09 15.93
C GLY A 106 -41.92 -15.60 15.78
N GLY A 107 -42.51 -15.02 16.83
CA GLY A 107 -43.77 -14.29 16.75
C GLY A 107 -43.67 -13.06 15.84
N THR A 108 -42.54 -12.35 15.88
CA THR A 108 -42.27 -11.20 15.00
C THR A 108 -42.05 -11.64 13.55
N VAL A 109 -41.27 -12.70 13.32
CA VAL A 109 -41.06 -13.29 11.99
C VAL A 109 -42.41 -13.62 11.34
N ARG A 110 -43.31 -14.30 12.06
CA ARG A 110 -44.66 -14.62 11.56
C ARG A 110 -45.54 -13.39 11.37
N ALA A 111 -45.47 -12.42 12.28
CA ALA A 111 -46.32 -11.22 12.20
C ALA A 111 -45.97 -10.32 11.00
N LEU A 112 -44.71 -10.35 10.54
CA LEU A 112 -44.22 -9.57 9.41
C LEU A 112 -43.93 -10.40 8.16
N ASP A 113 -44.23 -11.70 8.17
CA ASP A 113 -43.98 -12.64 7.06
C ASP A 113 -42.51 -12.62 6.60
N LEU A 114 -41.55 -12.56 7.54
CA LEU A 114 -40.11 -12.43 7.22
C LEU A 114 -39.51 -13.73 6.65
N ASP A 115 -40.24 -14.83 6.75
CA ASP A 115 -39.93 -16.14 6.16
C ASP A 115 -40.08 -16.16 4.63
N SER A 116 -40.75 -15.17 4.03
CA SER A 116 -40.81 -14.97 2.58
C SER A 116 -39.91 -13.82 2.08
N ASP A 117 -39.28 -13.07 2.99
CA ASP A 117 -38.54 -11.86 2.68
C ASP A 117 -37.10 -12.16 2.21
N PRO A 118 -36.68 -11.69 1.02
CA PRO A 118 -35.34 -11.94 0.50
C PRO A 118 -34.23 -11.34 1.36
N ASP A 119 -34.50 -10.30 2.17
CA ASP A 119 -33.50 -9.75 3.10
C ASP A 119 -33.14 -10.74 4.23
N PHE A 120 -34.05 -11.67 4.56
CA PHE A 120 -33.92 -12.60 5.70
C PHE A 120 -33.62 -14.02 5.26
N VAL A 121 -34.12 -14.43 4.09
CA VAL A 121 -33.99 -15.77 3.53
C VAL A 121 -32.76 -15.91 2.60
N ASP A 122 -32.43 -14.84 1.87
CA ASP A 122 -31.54 -14.90 0.71
C ASP A 122 -30.19 -14.20 0.99
N TRP A 123 -29.71 -14.28 2.24
CA TRP A 123 -28.48 -13.61 2.69
C TRP A 123 -27.28 -14.02 1.82
N LYS A 124 -26.94 -13.18 0.85
CA LYS A 124 -25.76 -13.37 0.00
C LYS A 124 -24.52 -13.13 0.84
N PRO A 125 -23.59 -14.11 0.99
CA PRO A 125 -22.38 -13.91 1.77
C PRO A 125 -21.60 -12.72 1.25
N SER A 126 -21.15 -11.88 2.18
CA SER A 126 -20.39 -10.67 1.88
C SER A 126 -19.10 -11.03 1.15
N LEU A 127 -18.62 -10.15 0.25
CA LEU A 127 -17.31 -10.33 -0.40
C LEU A 127 -16.16 -10.46 0.61
N LEU A 128 -16.36 -9.98 1.85
CA LEU A 128 -15.45 -10.20 2.98
C LEU A 128 -15.35 -11.67 3.40
N ASP A 129 -16.44 -12.45 3.34
CA ASP A 129 -16.42 -13.88 3.67
C ASP A 129 -15.72 -14.67 2.57
N LYS A 130 -15.99 -14.33 1.30
CA LYS A 130 -15.28 -14.92 0.15
C LYS A 130 -13.78 -14.59 0.12
N THR A 131 -13.40 -13.41 0.57
CA THR A 131 -11.98 -13.02 0.65
C THR A 131 -11.29 -13.59 1.88
N LYS A 132 -12.01 -13.78 3.00
CA LYS A 132 -11.52 -14.57 4.15
C LYS A 132 -11.26 -16.02 3.73
N ASP A 133 -12.19 -16.65 3.02
CA ASP A 133 -12.06 -18.02 2.50
C ASP A 133 -10.93 -18.15 1.46
N TRP A 134 -10.65 -17.09 0.69
CA TRP A 134 -9.57 -17.08 -0.29
C TRP A 134 -8.19 -16.75 0.33
N LEU A 135 -8.13 -15.84 1.31
CA LEU A 135 -6.89 -15.48 2.04
C LEU A 135 -6.48 -16.57 3.05
N LEU A 136 -7.45 -17.19 3.72
CA LEU A 136 -7.26 -18.40 4.51
C LEU A 136 -7.34 -19.60 3.58
N GLY A 137 -6.43 -19.68 2.61
CA GLY A 137 -6.30 -20.84 1.75
C GLY A 137 -6.33 -22.13 2.58
N THR A 138 -7.41 -22.90 2.44
CA THR A 138 -7.56 -24.28 2.89
C THR A 138 -7.10 -24.59 4.33
N SER A 139 -8.01 -24.48 5.30
CA SER A 139 -7.94 -25.29 6.53
C SER A 139 -9.30 -25.70 7.11
N ALA A 140 -10.36 -25.77 6.30
CA ALA A 140 -11.62 -26.42 6.69
C ALA A 140 -11.56 -27.96 6.53
N GLN A 141 -10.44 -28.58 6.90
CA GLN A 141 -10.29 -30.03 7.00
C GLN A 141 -9.39 -30.45 8.17
N VAL A 142 -9.45 -29.76 9.31
CA VAL A 142 -8.72 -30.17 10.52
C VAL A 142 -9.58 -30.39 11.77
N ASP A 143 -10.77 -29.79 11.92
CA ASP A 143 -11.51 -29.92 13.20
C ASP A 143 -12.77 -30.81 13.17
N MET A 144 -12.76 -31.93 12.43
CA MET A 144 -13.88 -32.90 12.44
C MET A 144 -13.47 -34.36 12.71
N ARG A 145 -12.40 -34.56 13.48
CA ARG A 145 -11.97 -35.93 13.90
C ARG A 145 -11.81 -36.13 15.40
N GLN A 146 -12.26 -35.20 16.24
CA GLN A 146 -12.02 -35.29 17.67
C GLN A 146 -13.26 -34.99 18.52
N GLU A 147 -14.42 -35.51 18.11
CA GLU A 147 -15.62 -35.54 18.98
C GLU A 147 -16.55 -36.72 18.65
N ALA A 148 -15.95 -37.86 18.25
CA ALA A 148 -16.66 -39.13 18.04
C ALA A 148 -16.19 -40.19 19.04
N ALA A 149 -16.12 -39.82 20.32
CA ALA A 149 -15.86 -40.74 21.41
C ALA A 149 -16.48 -40.20 22.71
N GLY A 150 -17.80 -40.34 22.86
CA GLY A 150 -18.47 -39.95 24.09
C GLY A 150 -19.99 -40.02 24.02
N MET A 151 -20.52 -41.16 24.48
CA MET A 151 -21.87 -41.33 25.04
C MET A 151 -23.06 -41.30 24.09
N GLU A 152 -23.44 -42.53 23.74
CA GLU A 152 -24.80 -43.01 23.57
C GLU A 152 -25.77 -42.42 24.62
N THR A 153 -26.59 -41.46 24.20
CA THR A 153 -28.01 -41.44 24.57
C THR A 153 -28.78 -41.22 23.28
N ALA A 154 -29.54 -42.24 22.88
CA ALA A 154 -30.41 -42.22 21.73
C ALA A 154 -31.56 -41.23 21.97
N GLU A 155 -31.34 -39.96 21.64
CA GLU A 155 -32.42 -39.11 21.17
C GLU A 155 -32.72 -39.46 19.71
N THR A 156 -33.98 -39.76 19.46
CA THR A 156 -34.52 -40.03 18.13
C THR A 156 -34.03 -38.96 17.14
N PRO A 157 -33.53 -39.31 15.93
CA PRO A 157 -33.16 -38.28 14.96
C PRO A 157 -34.39 -37.38 14.72
N PRO A 158 -34.25 -36.05 14.86
CA PRO A 158 -35.39 -35.16 14.70
C PRO A 158 -36.02 -35.39 13.33
N ARG A 159 -37.36 -35.34 13.27
CA ARG A 159 -38.13 -35.47 12.02
C ARG A 159 -37.47 -34.65 10.92
N PRO A 160 -37.50 -35.11 9.65
CA PRO A 160 -37.02 -34.28 8.55
C PRO A 160 -37.78 -32.95 8.59
N ARG A 161 -37.09 -31.87 8.97
CA ARG A 161 -37.68 -30.52 9.06
C ARG A 161 -38.26 -30.18 7.70
N THR A 162 -39.48 -29.68 7.69
CA THR A 162 -40.09 -29.19 6.44
C THR A 162 -39.28 -27.98 5.94
N GLU A 163 -39.34 -27.72 4.64
CA GLU A 163 -38.61 -26.57 4.07
C GLU A 163 -39.07 -25.24 4.70
N GLU A 164 -40.36 -25.13 4.99
CA GLU A 164 -40.96 -23.99 5.70
C GLU A 164 -40.38 -23.81 7.11
N GLU A 165 -40.20 -24.89 7.88
CA GLU A 165 -39.57 -24.84 9.21
C GLU A 165 -38.12 -24.36 9.14
N ARG A 166 -37.37 -24.77 8.10
CA ARG A 166 -35.98 -24.32 7.91
C ARG A 166 -35.89 -22.84 7.55
N LEU A 167 -36.76 -22.37 6.67
CA LEU A 167 -36.82 -20.96 6.29
C LEU A 167 -37.20 -20.09 7.49
N HIS A 168 -38.12 -20.59 8.32
CA HIS A 168 -38.52 -19.92 9.56
C HIS A 168 -37.36 -19.84 10.58
N ASP A 169 -36.67 -20.95 10.83
CA ASP A 169 -35.50 -21.00 11.71
C ASP A 169 -34.38 -20.04 11.23
N LEU A 170 -34.16 -19.99 9.91
CA LEU A 170 -33.17 -19.11 9.29
C LEU A 170 -33.56 -17.64 9.43
N ALA A 171 -34.84 -17.29 9.21
CA ALA A 171 -35.34 -15.94 9.43
C ALA A 171 -35.19 -15.49 10.90
N ILE A 172 -35.43 -16.40 11.86
CA ILE A 172 -35.18 -16.13 13.30
C ILE A 172 -33.71 -15.83 13.54
N ALA A 173 -32.79 -16.66 13.02
CA ALA A 173 -31.35 -16.47 13.20
C ALA A 173 -30.85 -15.16 12.57
N THR A 174 -31.32 -14.85 11.35
CA THR A 174 -30.98 -13.58 10.67
C THR A 174 -31.52 -12.39 11.45
N LEU A 175 -32.77 -12.44 11.91
CA LEU A 175 -33.38 -11.39 12.71
C LEU A 175 -32.68 -11.19 14.05
N GLN A 176 -32.25 -12.27 14.73
CA GLN A 176 -31.40 -12.20 15.92
C GLN A 176 -30.09 -11.45 15.68
N SER A 177 -29.47 -11.64 14.51
CA SER A 177 -28.21 -10.94 14.15
C SER A 177 -28.39 -9.46 13.82
N LEU A 178 -29.60 -9.07 13.42
CA LEU A 178 -29.95 -7.71 12.99
C LEU A 178 -30.62 -6.88 14.09
N MET A 179 -30.97 -7.49 15.22
CA MET A 179 -31.54 -6.80 16.36
C MET A 179 -30.55 -6.64 17.51
N ASP A 180 -30.77 -5.63 18.33
CA ASP A 180 -30.09 -5.43 19.60
C ASP A 180 -31.11 -4.98 20.65
N ILE A 181 -31.20 -5.73 21.75
CA ILE A 181 -32.08 -5.38 22.88
C ILE A 181 -31.18 -5.07 24.06
N ARG A 182 -31.28 -3.88 24.64
CA ARG A 182 -30.39 -3.47 25.73
C ARG A 182 -31.09 -2.56 26.72
N ARG A 183 -30.60 -2.55 27.95
CA ARG A 183 -31.00 -1.58 28.98
C ARG A 183 -30.28 -0.25 28.76
N ILE A 184 -31.00 0.87 28.92
CA ILE A 184 -30.40 2.21 28.85
C ILE A 184 -29.84 2.60 30.23
N GLY A 185 -28.53 2.49 30.41
CA GLY A 185 -27.85 2.81 31.68
C GLY A 185 -28.36 1.94 32.85
N SER A 186 -28.58 2.55 34.01
CA SER A 186 -29.22 1.90 35.17
C SER A 186 -30.74 2.13 35.22
N SER A 187 -31.36 2.59 34.13
CA SER A 187 -32.79 2.89 34.09
C SER A 187 -33.64 1.63 33.90
N THR A 188 -34.94 1.76 34.13
CA THR A 188 -35.93 0.70 33.87
C THR A 188 -36.40 0.66 32.41
N ILE A 189 -35.67 1.34 31.51
CA ILE A 189 -35.98 1.44 30.09
C ILE A 189 -35.15 0.43 29.30
N ILE A 190 -35.84 -0.39 28.51
CA ILE A 190 -35.26 -1.27 27.49
C ILE A 190 -35.41 -0.61 26.12
N GLU A 191 -34.31 -0.57 25.37
CA GLU A 191 -34.26 -0.18 23.97
C GLU A 191 -34.18 -1.42 23.09
N ILE A 192 -35.17 -1.59 22.21
CA ILE A 192 -35.18 -2.62 21.17
C ILE A 192 -34.82 -1.93 19.86
N SER A 193 -33.66 -2.26 19.31
CA SER A 193 -33.20 -1.75 18.01
C SER A 193 -33.24 -2.85 16.96
N ALA A 194 -33.66 -2.52 15.74
CA ALA A 194 -33.65 -3.44 14.60
C ALA A 194 -33.02 -2.79 13.36
N ALA A 195 -32.24 -3.57 12.63
CA ALA A 195 -31.58 -3.17 11.40
C ALA A 195 -32.26 -3.81 10.17
N ALA A 196 -32.51 -3.01 9.12
CA ALA A 196 -33.08 -3.52 7.87
C ALA A 196 -32.60 -2.72 6.64
N SER A 197 -32.80 -3.29 5.44
CA SER A 197 -32.46 -2.66 4.16
C SER A 197 -33.29 -1.40 3.86
N THR A 198 -34.48 -1.27 4.45
CA THR A 198 -35.36 -0.11 4.29
C THR A 198 -35.73 0.50 5.65
N PRO A 199 -35.89 1.84 5.73
CA PRO A 199 -36.19 2.51 6.99
C PRO A 199 -37.57 2.11 7.56
N GLN A 200 -38.56 1.86 6.70
CA GLN A 200 -39.89 1.43 7.11
C GLN A 200 -39.86 0.02 7.73
N LYS A 201 -39.08 -0.89 7.14
CA LYS A 201 -38.96 -2.27 7.64
C LYS A 201 -38.26 -2.30 9.00
N ALA A 202 -37.22 -1.49 9.19
CA ALA A 202 -36.55 -1.35 10.49
C ALA A 202 -37.51 -0.90 11.61
N VAL A 203 -38.35 0.11 11.32
CA VAL A 203 -39.38 0.59 12.25
C VAL A 203 -40.41 -0.50 12.54
N ALA A 204 -40.92 -1.16 11.49
CA ALA A 204 -41.93 -2.21 11.62
C ALA A 204 -41.41 -3.38 12.48
N ILE A 205 -40.16 -3.80 12.29
CA ILE A 205 -39.54 -4.87 13.07
C ILE A 205 -39.40 -4.46 14.55
N ALA A 206 -38.87 -3.26 14.83
CA ALA A 206 -38.68 -2.79 16.20
C ALA A 206 -40.00 -2.65 16.98
N ASP A 207 -41.03 -2.05 16.36
CA ASP A 207 -42.35 -1.89 16.96
C ASP A 207 -43.09 -3.22 17.13
N THR A 208 -42.94 -4.14 16.17
CA THR A 208 -43.55 -5.48 16.25
C THR A 208 -42.89 -6.31 17.34
N LEU A 209 -41.56 -6.28 17.48
CA LEU A 209 -40.84 -6.93 18.59
C LEU A 209 -41.34 -6.44 19.96
N ALA A 210 -41.48 -5.12 20.12
CA ALA A 210 -42.02 -4.53 21.34
C ALA A 210 -43.44 -5.04 21.65
N THR A 211 -44.28 -5.12 20.61
CA THR A 211 -45.66 -5.60 20.72
C THR A 211 -45.71 -7.09 21.08
N GLN A 212 -44.88 -7.92 20.43
CA GLN A 212 -44.79 -9.35 20.69
C GLN A 212 -44.27 -9.64 22.10
N TYR A 213 -43.30 -8.87 22.58
CA TYR A 213 -42.83 -8.96 23.96
C TYR A 213 -43.94 -8.65 24.97
N ILE A 214 -44.70 -7.56 24.77
CA ILE A 214 -45.83 -7.21 25.65
C ILE A 214 -46.90 -8.32 25.63
N GLN A 215 -47.23 -8.85 24.44
CA GLN A 215 -48.18 -9.95 24.31
C GLN A 215 -47.69 -11.21 25.04
N LYS A 216 -46.40 -11.55 24.92
CA LYS A 216 -45.78 -12.68 25.63
C LYS A 216 -45.81 -12.47 27.15
N ASN A 217 -45.52 -11.26 27.64
CA ASN A 217 -45.55 -10.92 29.06
C ASN A 217 -46.96 -11.07 29.64
N ILE A 218 -47.98 -10.54 28.93
CA ILE A 218 -49.39 -10.66 29.30
C ILE A 218 -49.81 -12.14 29.34
N ALA A 219 -49.44 -12.93 28.31
CA ALA A 219 -49.78 -14.35 28.24
C ALA A 219 -49.14 -15.15 29.37
N MET A 220 -47.83 -14.97 29.62
CA MET A 220 -47.12 -15.63 30.72
C MET A 220 -47.75 -15.32 32.08
N LYS A 221 -48.16 -14.07 32.33
CA LYS A 221 -48.82 -13.67 33.57
C LYS A 221 -50.23 -14.25 33.71
N ALA A 222 -50.98 -14.26 32.62
CA ALA A 222 -52.31 -14.86 32.61
C ALA A 222 -52.22 -16.36 32.92
N ASP A 223 -51.25 -17.06 32.31
CA ASP A 223 -51.02 -18.49 32.55
C ASP A 223 -50.54 -18.78 33.97
N ALA A 224 -49.62 -17.97 34.52
CA ALA A 224 -49.22 -18.07 35.92
C ALA A 224 -50.41 -17.83 36.88
N SER A 225 -51.26 -16.84 36.58
CA SER A 225 -52.45 -16.54 37.39
C SER A 225 -53.50 -17.64 37.31
N ARG A 226 -53.66 -18.31 36.16
CA ARG A 226 -54.51 -19.49 35.98
C ARG A 226 -54.01 -20.65 36.84
N GLN A 227 -52.74 -21.00 36.73
CA GLN A 227 -52.15 -22.09 37.53
C GLN A 227 -52.27 -21.82 39.04
N TYR A 228 -52.05 -20.58 39.47
CA TYR A 228 -52.24 -20.18 40.88
C TYR A 228 -53.71 -20.26 41.32
N SER A 229 -54.63 -19.82 40.46
CA SER A 229 -56.08 -19.93 40.73
C SER A 229 -56.53 -21.39 40.84
N ASP A 230 -56.07 -22.27 39.95
CA ASP A 230 -56.37 -23.69 39.98
C ASP A 230 -55.88 -24.35 41.28
N TRP A 231 -54.70 -23.94 41.77
CA TRP A 231 -54.19 -24.39 43.06
C TRP A 231 -55.04 -23.85 44.23
N LEU A 232 -55.39 -22.55 44.22
CA LEU A 232 -56.25 -21.94 45.23
C LEU A 232 -57.65 -22.57 45.27
N GLU A 233 -58.22 -22.96 44.13
CA GLU A 233 -59.52 -23.66 44.09
C GLU A 233 -59.45 -25.02 44.77
N LYS A 234 -58.39 -25.81 44.49
CA LYS A 234 -58.16 -27.09 45.16
C LYS A 234 -57.99 -26.89 46.66
N PHE A 235 -57.15 -25.94 47.06
CA PHE A 235 -56.91 -25.61 48.46
C PHE A 235 -58.18 -25.13 49.17
N LEU A 236 -58.97 -24.27 48.52
CA LEU A 236 -60.25 -23.79 49.05
C LEU A 236 -61.23 -24.94 49.27
N SER A 237 -61.29 -25.90 48.36
CA SER A 237 -62.14 -27.10 48.52
C SER A 237 -61.73 -27.96 49.72
N GLU A 238 -60.43 -28.06 50.00
CA GLU A 238 -59.90 -28.75 51.17
C GLU A 238 -60.21 -28.00 52.46
N GLN A 239 -60.03 -26.68 52.48
CA GLN A 239 -60.38 -25.84 53.63
C GLN A 239 -61.90 -25.85 53.89
N GLN A 240 -62.73 -25.88 52.85
CA GLN A 240 -64.18 -25.97 52.99
C GLN A 240 -64.60 -27.28 53.66
N ARG A 241 -64.01 -28.42 53.27
CA ARG A 241 -64.24 -29.71 53.94
C ARG A 241 -63.80 -29.65 55.41
N GLY A 242 -62.59 -29.15 55.65
CA GLY A 242 -62.07 -29.02 57.01
C GLY A 242 -62.90 -28.10 57.91
N LEU A 243 -63.51 -27.05 57.36
CA LEU A 243 -64.43 -26.16 58.08
C LEU A 243 -65.78 -26.83 58.33
N ALA A 244 -66.31 -27.59 57.37
CA ALA A 244 -67.52 -28.39 57.54
C ALA A 244 -67.36 -29.44 58.66
N ASP A 245 -66.21 -30.12 58.71
CA ASP A 245 -65.90 -31.10 59.75
C ASP A 245 -65.78 -30.43 61.14
N ALA A 246 -65.08 -29.29 61.22
CA ALA A 246 -64.91 -28.54 62.46
C ALA A 246 -66.24 -27.98 62.98
N SER A 247 -67.08 -27.41 62.10
CA SER A 247 -68.41 -26.91 62.46
C SER A 247 -69.37 -28.03 62.86
N SER A 248 -69.31 -29.19 62.20
CA SER A 248 -70.07 -30.39 62.59
C SER A 248 -69.66 -30.90 63.97
N ALA A 249 -68.35 -30.95 64.26
CA ALA A 249 -67.81 -31.32 65.57
C ALA A 249 -68.25 -30.33 66.66
N LEU A 250 -68.19 -29.02 66.38
CA LEU A 250 -68.68 -27.96 67.29
C LEU A 250 -70.19 -28.11 67.55
N ASN A 251 -71.01 -28.33 66.52
CA ASN A 251 -72.46 -28.49 66.65
C ASN A 251 -72.83 -29.75 67.44
N THR A 252 -72.14 -30.87 67.19
CA THR A 252 -72.34 -32.13 67.94
C THR A 252 -71.98 -31.94 69.42
N PHE A 253 -70.87 -31.24 69.71
CA PHE A 253 -70.45 -30.96 71.08
C PHE A 253 -71.42 -30.00 71.80
N ASN A 254 -71.92 -28.98 71.11
CA ASN A 254 -72.88 -28.01 71.64
C ASN A 254 -74.22 -28.65 72.03
N SER A 255 -74.55 -29.82 71.47
CA SER A 255 -75.78 -30.56 71.77
C SER A 255 -75.77 -31.24 73.15
N ASN A 256 -74.60 -31.41 73.79
CA ASN A 256 -74.47 -31.99 75.15
C ASN A 256 -73.24 -31.41 75.91
N PRO A 257 -73.31 -30.14 76.36
CA PRO A 257 -72.15 -29.44 76.90
C PRO A 257 -71.85 -29.86 78.34
N ARG A 258 -70.74 -30.59 78.55
CA ARG A 258 -70.22 -30.94 79.89
C ARG A 258 -68.91 -30.23 80.25
N ASP A 259 -68.23 -29.60 79.28
CA ASP A 259 -66.93 -28.93 79.46
C ASP A 259 -66.86 -27.61 78.67
N GLN A 260 -66.76 -26.49 79.38
CA GLN A 260 -66.72 -25.13 78.80
C GLN A 260 -65.37 -24.82 78.15
N PHE A 261 -64.26 -25.39 78.64
CA PHE A 261 -62.93 -25.14 78.07
C PHE A 261 -62.82 -25.77 76.68
N LYS A 262 -63.36 -26.98 76.51
CA LYS A 262 -63.36 -27.66 75.21
C LYS A 262 -64.25 -26.96 74.18
N LEU A 263 -65.36 -26.33 74.61
CA LEU A 263 -66.20 -25.52 73.73
C LEU A 263 -65.43 -24.32 73.17
N ALA A 264 -64.74 -23.57 74.04
CA ALA A 264 -63.95 -22.41 73.64
C ALA A 264 -62.80 -22.79 72.68
N GLU A 265 -62.16 -23.95 72.91
CA GLU A 265 -61.14 -24.49 72.02
C GLU A 265 -61.69 -24.84 70.63
N LEU A 266 -62.82 -25.55 70.56
CA LEU A 266 -63.47 -25.92 69.30
C LEU A 266 -63.99 -24.69 68.53
N GLN A 267 -64.52 -23.71 69.26
CA GLN A 267 -64.97 -22.44 68.69
C GLN A 267 -63.80 -21.66 68.10
N SER A 268 -62.70 -21.50 68.85
CA SER A 268 -61.49 -20.84 68.34
C SER A 268 -60.89 -21.58 67.14
N ALA A 269 -60.89 -22.91 67.14
CA ALA A 269 -60.44 -23.72 66.01
C ALA A 269 -61.33 -23.53 64.76
N THR A 270 -62.65 -23.40 64.96
CA THR A 270 -63.62 -23.15 63.88
C THR A 270 -63.46 -21.75 63.31
N ASP A 271 -63.31 -20.75 64.17
CA ASP A 271 -63.11 -19.36 63.77
C ASP A 271 -61.79 -19.18 63.02
N ALA A 272 -60.70 -19.81 63.48
CA ALA A 272 -59.42 -19.81 62.77
C ALA A 272 -59.54 -20.39 61.36
N ARG A 273 -60.25 -21.52 61.19
CA ARG A 273 -60.50 -22.13 59.87
C ARG A 273 -61.39 -21.26 58.99
N ARG A 274 -62.38 -20.59 59.57
CA ARG A 274 -63.23 -19.64 58.86
C ARG A 274 -62.42 -18.47 58.31
N THR A 275 -61.54 -17.87 59.12
CA THR A 275 -60.66 -16.78 58.67
C THR A 275 -59.74 -17.23 57.55
N LEU A 276 -59.15 -18.44 57.64
CA LEU A 276 -58.33 -18.99 56.57
C LEU A 276 -59.13 -19.18 55.27
N TYR A 277 -60.35 -19.71 55.37
CA TYR A 277 -61.26 -19.87 54.23
C TYR A 277 -61.60 -18.51 53.58
N GLU A 278 -62.00 -17.52 54.38
CA GLU A 278 -62.35 -16.17 53.90
C GLU A 278 -61.14 -15.47 53.26
N SER A 279 -59.94 -15.61 53.83
CA SER A 279 -58.71 -15.08 53.25
C SER A 279 -58.34 -15.75 51.92
N THR A 280 -58.49 -17.08 51.83
CA THR A 280 -58.25 -17.84 50.59
C THR A 280 -59.24 -17.45 49.51
N LEU A 281 -60.52 -17.28 49.86
CA LEU A 281 -61.54 -16.82 48.93
C LEU A 281 -61.22 -15.44 48.36
N THR A 282 -60.73 -14.52 49.21
CA THR A 282 -60.30 -13.18 48.79
C THR A 282 -59.09 -13.26 47.85
N GLN A 283 -58.10 -14.10 48.15
CA GLN A 283 -56.97 -14.32 47.23
C GLN A 283 -57.41 -14.93 45.90
N LEU A 284 -58.40 -15.83 45.91
CA LEU A 284 -58.95 -16.43 44.71
C LEU A 284 -59.71 -15.41 43.86
N THR A 285 -60.51 -14.53 44.46
CA THR A 285 -61.22 -13.48 43.72
C THR A 285 -60.22 -12.49 43.10
N GLU A 286 -59.17 -12.11 43.82
CA GLU A 286 -58.09 -11.29 43.29
C GLU A 286 -57.34 -11.98 42.14
N ALA A 287 -57.00 -13.26 42.28
CA ALA A 287 -56.33 -14.04 41.24
C ALA A 287 -57.19 -14.14 39.98
N LYS A 288 -58.50 -14.40 40.12
CA LYS A 288 -59.46 -14.43 39.00
C LYS A 288 -59.59 -13.07 38.31
N GLN A 289 -59.60 -11.98 39.07
CA GLN A 289 -59.64 -10.63 38.50
C GLN A 289 -58.41 -10.32 37.63
N ARG A 290 -57.22 -10.79 38.03
CA ARG A 290 -55.98 -10.66 37.25
C ARG A 290 -56.00 -11.48 35.96
N ILE A 291 -56.72 -12.60 35.90
CA ILE A 291 -56.92 -13.37 34.66
C ILE A 291 -57.78 -12.58 33.67
N THR A 292 -58.82 -11.90 34.14
CA THR A 292 -59.71 -11.10 33.28
C THR A 292 -59.05 -9.81 32.78
N TYR A 293 -58.22 -9.18 33.61
CA TYR A 293 -57.51 -7.95 33.27
C TYR A 293 -56.00 -8.10 33.53
N PRO A 294 -55.29 -8.85 32.68
CA PRO A 294 -53.86 -9.02 32.84
C PRO A 294 -53.14 -7.69 32.53
N VAL A 295 -52.36 -7.20 33.50
CA VAL A 295 -51.57 -5.97 33.36
C VAL A 295 -50.14 -6.32 32.95
N SER A 296 -49.69 -5.72 31.85
CA SER A 296 -48.31 -5.84 31.36
C SER A 296 -47.34 -5.15 32.33
N ASP A 297 -46.20 -5.77 32.61
CA ASP A 297 -45.09 -5.08 33.31
C ASP A 297 -44.37 -4.07 32.43
N ALA A 298 -44.63 -4.09 31.13
CA ALA A 298 -43.97 -3.22 30.16
C ALA A 298 -44.98 -2.33 29.42
N THR A 299 -44.58 -1.08 29.17
CA THR A 299 -45.34 -0.15 28.33
C THR A 299 -44.40 0.54 27.35
N ILE A 300 -44.86 0.73 26.11
CA ILE A 300 -44.10 1.45 25.09
C ILE A 300 -44.07 2.93 25.48
N VAL A 301 -42.87 3.46 25.72
CA VAL A 301 -42.63 4.88 26.01
C VAL A 301 -42.52 5.66 24.71
N SER A 302 -41.78 5.12 23.74
CA SER A 302 -41.54 5.74 22.44
C SER A 302 -41.51 4.68 21.36
N ARG A 303 -42.28 4.91 20.30
CA ARG A 303 -42.28 4.07 19.09
C ARG A 303 -41.10 4.40 18.18
N ALA A 304 -40.71 3.45 17.33
CA ALA A 304 -39.61 3.65 16.41
C ALA A 304 -39.90 4.77 15.40
N THR A 305 -38.96 5.70 15.24
CA THR A 305 -39.02 6.77 14.25
C THR A 305 -38.26 6.39 12.98
N LEU A 306 -38.69 6.90 11.82
CA LEU A 306 -38.01 6.66 10.55
C LEU A 306 -36.59 7.27 10.56
N PRO A 307 -35.53 6.47 10.40
CA PRO A 307 -34.17 6.99 10.39
C PRO A 307 -33.91 7.82 9.12
N LEU A 308 -33.38 9.03 9.31
CA LEU A 308 -33.09 9.98 8.23
C LEU A 308 -31.77 9.67 7.48
N SER A 309 -30.93 8.81 8.05
CA SER A 309 -29.61 8.48 7.49
C SER A 309 -29.32 6.99 7.61
N LYS A 310 -28.61 6.43 6.62
CA LYS A 310 -28.09 5.07 6.68
C LYS A 310 -27.09 4.92 7.82
N ALA A 311 -27.22 3.85 8.61
CA ALA A 311 -26.28 3.51 9.67
C ALA A 311 -24.99 2.88 9.11
N ARG A 312 -25.13 2.06 8.06
CA ARG A 312 -24.03 1.40 7.34
C ARG A 312 -24.30 1.42 5.83
N PRO A 313 -23.25 1.45 4.98
CA PRO A 313 -21.84 1.72 5.30
C PRO A 313 -21.56 3.21 5.60
N ARG A 314 -20.61 3.49 6.51
CA ARG A 314 -20.20 4.87 6.87
C ARG A 314 -19.31 5.46 5.76
N SER A 315 -19.94 6.12 4.79
CA SER A 315 -19.29 6.65 3.58
C SER A 315 -18.07 7.53 3.88
N THR A 316 -18.17 8.43 4.85
CA THR A 316 -17.06 9.30 5.24
C THR A 316 -15.85 8.52 5.72
N LEU A 317 -16.05 7.47 6.53
CA LEU A 317 -14.98 6.67 7.10
C LEU A 317 -14.29 5.84 6.01
N ILE A 318 -15.07 5.25 5.10
CA ILE A 318 -14.56 4.47 3.97
C ILE A 318 -13.75 5.35 3.01
N ILE A 319 -14.25 6.54 2.67
CA ILE A 319 -13.54 7.49 1.79
C ILE A 319 -12.25 7.97 2.47
N ALA A 320 -12.31 8.32 3.76
CA ALA A 320 -11.14 8.76 4.51
C ALA A 320 -10.08 7.66 4.59
N PHE A 321 -10.48 6.42 4.88
CA PHE A 321 -9.59 5.27 4.91
C PHE A 321 -8.96 4.98 3.54
N ALA A 322 -9.77 4.96 2.48
CA ALA A 322 -9.30 4.75 1.11
C ALA A 322 -8.32 5.85 0.66
N GLY A 323 -8.59 7.11 1.01
CA GLY A 323 -7.68 8.23 0.76
C GLY A 323 -6.34 8.08 1.50
N ALA A 324 -6.38 7.72 2.78
CA ALA A 324 -5.17 7.52 3.59
C ALA A 324 -4.31 6.36 3.07
N VAL A 325 -4.93 5.21 2.76
CA VAL A 325 -4.24 4.04 2.19
C VAL A 325 -3.68 4.38 0.81
N GLY A 326 -4.47 5.01 -0.06
CA GLY A 326 -4.04 5.41 -1.39
C GLY A 326 -2.84 6.36 -1.38
N LEU A 327 -2.83 7.34 -0.48
CA LEU A 327 -1.72 8.26 -0.29
C LEU A 327 -0.46 7.54 0.23
N GLY A 328 -0.62 6.65 1.21
CA GLY A 328 0.49 5.87 1.78
C GLY A 328 1.15 4.96 0.73
N VAL A 329 0.35 4.20 -0.02
CA VAL A 329 0.85 3.34 -1.11
C VAL A 329 1.47 4.18 -2.23
N GLY A 330 0.87 5.32 -2.57
CA GLY A 330 1.40 6.25 -3.55
C GLY A 330 2.76 6.82 -3.17
N LEU A 331 2.94 7.21 -1.90
CA LEU A 331 4.21 7.70 -1.38
C LEU A 331 5.27 6.59 -1.40
N ALA A 332 4.92 5.37 -0.99
CA ALA A 332 5.83 4.22 -1.01
C ALA A 332 6.31 3.89 -2.43
N LEU A 333 5.40 3.83 -3.41
CA LEU A 333 5.75 3.59 -4.81
C LEU A 333 6.59 4.73 -5.41
N ALA A 334 6.28 5.98 -5.05
CA ALA A 334 7.07 7.13 -5.46
C ALA A 334 8.50 7.06 -4.89
N MET A 335 8.65 6.65 -3.61
CA MET A 335 9.93 6.46 -2.95
C MET A 335 10.74 5.31 -3.56
N ILE A 336 10.12 4.15 -3.80
CA ILE A 336 10.79 3.01 -4.48
C ILE A 336 11.29 3.46 -5.86
N ARG A 337 10.44 4.12 -6.64
CA ARG A 337 10.81 4.60 -7.97
C ARG A 337 11.87 5.72 -7.93
N HIS A 338 11.93 6.49 -6.84
CA HIS A 338 12.96 7.50 -6.64
C HIS A 338 14.30 6.87 -6.25
N ALA A 339 14.30 5.92 -5.30
CA ALA A 339 15.49 5.20 -4.88
C ALA A 339 16.10 4.36 -6.02
N SER A 340 15.28 3.86 -6.95
CA SER A 340 15.76 3.14 -8.13
C SER A 340 16.33 4.05 -9.23
N ASP A 341 16.18 5.37 -9.14
CA ASP A 341 16.68 6.30 -10.18
C ASP A 341 18.15 6.68 -9.90
N ARG A 342 19.08 5.87 -10.39
CA ARG A 342 20.54 6.04 -10.17
C ARG A 342 21.24 6.92 -11.21
N ARG A 343 20.52 7.87 -11.81
CA ARG A 343 21.09 8.75 -12.84
C ARG A 343 22.09 9.73 -12.24
N ILE A 344 23.13 10.06 -13.01
CA ILE A 344 24.17 11.03 -12.62
C ILE A 344 23.56 12.43 -12.57
N VAL A 345 23.46 12.99 -11.36
CA VAL A 345 23.04 14.38 -11.15
C VAL A 345 24.15 15.19 -10.48
N ARG A 346 24.93 14.58 -9.58
CA ARG A 346 26.03 15.25 -8.87
C ARG A 346 27.40 14.71 -9.32
N PRO A 347 28.42 15.57 -9.53
CA PRO A 347 29.76 15.13 -9.93
C PRO A 347 30.44 14.17 -8.95
N GLN A 348 30.25 14.43 -7.65
CA GLN A 348 30.83 13.63 -6.56
C GLN A 348 30.38 12.16 -6.62
N GLN A 349 29.15 11.89 -7.06
CA GLN A 349 28.61 10.52 -7.14
C GLN A 349 29.45 9.62 -8.05
N ILE A 350 30.02 10.15 -9.13
CA ILE A 350 30.89 9.38 -10.03
C ILE A 350 32.31 9.31 -9.49
N ALA A 351 32.82 10.42 -8.93
CA ALA A 351 34.18 10.45 -8.40
C ALA A 351 34.37 9.36 -7.33
N ASP A 352 33.41 9.26 -6.41
CA ASP A 352 33.42 8.29 -5.31
C ASP A 352 33.18 6.86 -5.81
N ALA A 353 32.19 6.65 -6.69
CA ALA A 353 31.80 5.31 -7.15
C ALA A 353 32.76 4.71 -8.18
N GLY A 354 33.32 5.53 -9.07
CA GLY A 354 34.25 5.11 -10.13
C GLY A 354 35.71 5.18 -9.72
N GLY A 355 36.03 5.78 -8.56
CA GLY A 355 37.40 6.00 -8.09
C GLY A 355 38.23 6.78 -9.11
N VAL A 356 37.70 7.89 -9.62
CA VAL A 356 38.34 8.67 -10.69
C VAL A 356 38.75 10.05 -10.16
N SER A 357 39.99 10.44 -10.42
CA SER A 357 40.61 11.64 -9.85
C SER A 357 40.13 12.96 -10.47
N ILE A 358 39.59 12.91 -11.69
CA ILE A 358 39.19 14.09 -12.46
C ILE A 358 37.76 13.91 -12.95
N VAL A 359 36.86 14.76 -12.47
CA VAL A 359 35.49 14.88 -12.99
C VAL A 359 35.28 16.30 -13.50
N THR A 360 35.19 16.46 -14.81
CA THR A 360 34.93 17.75 -15.44
C THR A 360 33.46 17.86 -15.81
N LEU A 361 32.84 18.99 -15.48
CA LEU A 361 31.44 19.22 -15.81
C LEU A 361 31.32 20.29 -16.89
N LEU A 362 30.67 19.90 -17.99
CA LEU A 362 30.50 20.73 -19.16
C LEU A 362 29.04 21.17 -19.30
N ALA A 363 28.84 22.48 -19.42
CA ALA A 363 27.51 23.05 -19.54
C ALA A 363 26.90 22.71 -20.90
N ARG A 364 25.57 22.54 -20.93
CA ARG A 364 24.84 22.32 -22.18
C ARG A 364 25.05 23.49 -23.14
N SER A 365 25.65 23.21 -24.30
CA SER A 365 25.77 24.20 -25.38
C SER A 365 24.40 24.45 -26.02
N LYS A 366 24.10 25.72 -26.38
CA LYS A 366 22.85 26.05 -27.08
C LYS A 366 22.97 25.52 -28.51
N GLN A 367 22.26 24.42 -28.78
CA GLN A 367 22.18 23.85 -30.12
C GLN A 367 21.61 24.90 -31.08
N ASN A 368 22.34 25.23 -32.14
CA ASN A 368 21.85 26.16 -33.16
C ASN A 368 20.68 25.48 -33.92
N ARG A 369 19.64 26.26 -34.30
CA ARG A 369 18.32 25.76 -34.74
C ARG A 369 18.33 24.85 -35.99
N SER A 370 19.48 24.64 -36.64
CA SER A 370 19.63 23.80 -37.82
C SER A 370 19.93 22.32 -37.53
N GLY A 371 20.10 21.89 -36.27
CA GLY A 371 20.29 20.46 -35.95
C GLY A 371 21.63 19.86 -36.40
N HIS A 372 22.50 20.65 -37.01
CA HIS A 372 23.86 20.25 -37.38
C HIS A 372 24.80 20.58 -36.21
N PRO A 373 25.72 19.67 -35.79
CA PRO A 373 26.84 20.06 -34.94
C PRO A 373 27.54 21.24 -35.63
N ALA A 374 27.89 22.28 -34.86
CA ALA A 374 28.49 23.49 -35.40
C ALA A 374 29.62 23.10 -36.37
N ARG A 375 29.46 23.50 -37.65
CA ARG A 375 30.39 23.18 -38.73
C ARG A 375 31.81 23.46 -38.24
N PHE A 376 32.65 22.42 -38.23
CA PHE A 376 34.04 22.64 -38.63
C PHE A 376 33.96 23.19 -40.05
N ILE A 377 34.06 24.51 -40.17
CA ILE A 377 34.35 25.10 -41.47
C ILE A 377 35.81 24.73 -41.70
N ALA A 378 36.02 23.72 -42.53
CA ALA A 378 37.34 23.35 -43.00
C ALA A 378 38.04 24.59 -43.57
N ALA A 379 39.25 24.87 -43.10
CA ALA A 379 40.14 25.73 -43.85
C ALA A 379 40.45 24.99 -45.16
N GLY A 380 39.87 25.48 -46.26
CA GLY A 380 39.99 24.83 -47.56
C GLY A 380 38.98 25.30 -48.61
N THR A 381 37.82 25.83 -48.20
CA THR A 381 36.88 26.47 -49.14
C THR A 381 37.07 27.98 -49.13
N GLY A 382 38.17 28.46 -49.73
CA GLY A 382 38.35 29.76 -50.41
C GLY A 382 37.83 31.09 -49.83
N ASP A 383 37.16 31.14 -48.68
CA ASP A 383 36.48 32.34 -48.23
C ASP A 383 36.39 32.41 -46.70
N SER A 384 37.03 33.44 -46.14
CA SER A 384 36.93 33.99 -44.78
C SER A 384 37.55 33.25 -43.57
N ASP A 385 38.38 34.02 -42.85
CA ASP A 385 38.95 33.80 -41.51
C ASP A 385 37.91 33.43 -40.44
N MET A 386 37.54 32.15 -40.37
CA MET A 386 36.74 31.62 -39.25
C MET A 386 37.64 30.78 -38.34
N ALA A 387 38.13 31.39 -37.26
CA ALA A 387 38.83 30.67 -36.21
C ALA A 387 37.88 29.62 -35.58
N ALA A 388 38.32 28.37 -35.52
CA ALA A 388 37.61 27.31 -34.83
C ALA A 388 37.59 27.62 -33.32
N TYR A 389 36.45 28.06 -32.80
CA TYR A 389 36.25 28.27 -31.36
C TYR A 389 35.62 27.01 -30.73
N PRO A 390 35.99 26.66 -29.48
CA PRO A 390 35.35 25.55 -28.77
C PRO A 390 33.84 25.80 -28.63
N VAL A 391 33.05 24.77 -28.93
CA VAL A 391 31.57 24.84 -28.97
C VAL A 391 30.97 24.73 -27.57
N ILE A 392 31.68 24.09 -26.64
CA ILE A 392 31.19 23.82 -25.29
C ILE A 392 31.82 24.77 -24.25
N PRO A 393 31.02 25.56 -23.51
CA PRO A 393 31.54 26.36 -22.39
C PRO A 393 32.17 25.47 -21.31
N GLY A 394 33.37 25.83 -20.85
CA GLY A 394 34.14 25.06 -19.87
C GLY A 394 35.25 24.19 -20.47
N MET A 395 35.31 24.04 -21.80
CA MET A 395 36.35 23.22 -22.45
C MET A 395 37.79 23.75 -22.27
N ALA A 396 37.97 25.04 -21.98
CA ALA A 396 39.29 25.61 -21.73
C ALA A 396 39.97 24.99 -20.50
N GLU A 397 39.20 24.69 -19.44
CA GLU A 397 39.71 24.07 -18.21
C GLU A 397 40.10 22.60 -18.43
N LEU A 398 39.24 21.85 -19.14
CA LEU A 398 39.54 20.49 -19.58
C LEU A 398 40.81 20.45 -20.44
N SER A 399 40.90 21.34 -21.43
CA SER A 399 42.05 21.43 -22.32
C SER A 399 43.33 21.80 -21.58
N ALA A 400 43.28 22.76 -20.65
CA ALA A 400 44.43 23.12 -19.82
C ALA A 400 44.93 21.93 -18.98
N THR A 401 44.01 21.12 -18.45
CA THR A 401 44.33 19.89 -17.68
C THR A 401 45.02 18.85 -18.57
N VAL A 402 44.47 18.61 -19.77
CA VAL A 402 45.05 17.70 -20.77
C VAL A 402 46.42 18.19 -21.26
N VAL A 403 46.58 19.48 -21.51
CA VAL A 403 47.86 20.10 -21.91
C VAL A 403 48.88 20.03 -20.76
N GLY A 404 48.42 20.16 -19.50
CA GLY A 404 49.24 19.98 -18.30
C GLY A 404 49.84 18.57 -18.21
N LEU A 405 49.02 17.54 -18.45
CA LEU A 405 49.44 16.13 -18.53
C LEU A 405 50.49 15.90 -19.65
N ARG A 406 50.42 16.70 -20.72
CA ARG A 406 51.30 16.61 -21.90
C ARG A 406 52.70 17.19 -21.74
N ARG A 407 52.99 18.04 -20.75
CA ARG A 407 54.16 18.95 -20.76
C ARG A 407 55.55 18.33 -21.04
N LYS A 408 55.71 17.00 -21.01
CA LYS A 408 56.95 16.31 -21.45
C LYS A 408 56.72 15.04 -22.29
N ARG A 409 55.49 14.72 -22.71
CA ARG A 409 55.16 13.46 -23.39
C ARG A 409 54.14 13.69 -24.51
N ARG A 410 54.35 13.00 -25.62
CA ARG A 410 53.36 12.89 -26.70
C ARG A 410 52.33 11.86 -26.28
N VAL A 411 51.05 12.19 -26.44
CA VAL A 411 49.95 11.40 -25.86
C VAL A 411 48.90 11.04 -26.91
N VAL A 412 48.32 9.85 -26.74
CA VAL A 412 47.15 9.39 -27.47
C VAL A 412 46.00 9.23 -26.49
N ILE A 413 44.97 10.06 -26.64
CA ILE A 413 43.82 10.11 -25.74
C ILE A 413 42.57 9.67 -26.50
N GLY A 414 41.90 8.64 -25.98
CA GLY A 414 40.59 8.22 -26.47
C GLY A 414 39.47 8.96 -25.76
N ILE A 415 38.44 9.35 -26.50
CA ILE A 415 37.20 9.90 -25.95
C ILE A 415 36.10 8.88 -26.22
N VAL A 416 35.55 8.30 -25.15
CA VAL A 416 34.50 7.28 -25.23
C VAL A 416 33.24 7.78 -24.52
N ALA A 417 32.09 7.70 -25.18
CA ALA A 417 30.82 7.96 -24.53
C ALA A 417 30.26 6.70 -23.87
N VAL A 418 29.59 6.82 -22.72
CA VAL A 418 28.81 5.72 -22.14
C VAL A 418 27.57 5.47 -23.01
N ASP A 419 26.79 6.53 -23.25
CA ASP A 419 25.57 6.50 -24.06
C ASP A 419 25.71 7.26 -25.38
N PRO A 420 25.05 6.82 -26.46
CA PRO A 420 24.96 7.59 -27.70
C PRO A 420 24.37 8.98 -27.45
N GLY A 421 25.01 10.00 -28.03
CA GLY A 421 24.58 11.40 -27.88
C GLY A 421 25.08 12.09 -26.60
N SER A 422 25.97 11.46 -25.82
CA SER A 422 26.65 12.11 -24.70
C SER A 422 27.64 13.20 -25.14
N GLY A 423 27.99 13.26 -26.43
CA GLY A 423 28.80 14.34 -27.03
C GLY A 423 30.31 14.07 -27.10
N ALA A 424 30.74 12.80 -27.05
CA ALA A 424 32.15 12.41 -27.21
C ALA A 424 32.80 13.02 -28.46
N SER A 425 32.18 12.86 -29.64
CA SER A 425 32.68 13.44 -30.88
C SER A 425 32.89 14.96 -30.81
N THR A 426 31.95 15.70 -30.20
CA THR A 426 32.07 17.16 -30.04
C THR A 426 33.21 17.51 -29.09
N ILE A 427 33.35 16.80 -27.98
CA ILE A 427 34.43 16.99 -27.00
C ILE A 427 35.80 16.66 -27.61
N ALA A 428 35.90 15.56 -28.38
CA ALA A 428 37.12 15.17 -29.08
C ALA A 428 37.56 16.23 -30.08
N SER A 429 36.59 16.78 -30.83
CA SER A 429 36.82 17.89 -31.76
C SER A 429 37.29 19.16 -31.08
N ASP A 430 36.58 19.61 -30.04
CA ASP A 430 36.92 20.82 -29.28
C ASP A 430 38.31 20.68 -28.61
N LEU A 431 38.64 19.50 -28.08
CA LEU A 431 39.97 19.20 -27.54
C LEU A 431 41.06 19.29 -28.60
N ALA A 432 40.81 18.74 -29.79
CA ALA A 432 41.77 18.77 -30.90
C ALA A 432 42.04 20.20 -31.39
N VAL A 433 41.00 21.01 -31.51
CA VAL A 433 41.10 22.43 -31.85
C VAL A 433 41.90 23.18 -30.79
N LEU A 434 41.53 23.06 -29.51
CA LEU A 434 42.22 23.76 -28.42
C LEU A 434 43.69 23.34 -28.29
N SER A 435 43.99 22.05 -28.47
CA SER A 435 45.36 21.55 -28.51
C SER A 435 46.15 22.14 -29.68
N SER A 436 45.56 22.20 -30.88
CA SER A 436 46.17 22.82 -32.06
C SER A 436 46.44 24.31 -31.86
N THR A 437 45.47 25.06 -31.30
CA THR A 437 45.63 26.48 -30.98
C THR A 437 46.72 26.73 -29.94
N SER A 438 46.99 25.77 -29.05
CA SER A 438 48.12 25.83 -28.11
C SER A 438 49.50 25.60 -28.76
N GLY A 439 49.55 25.40 -30.09
CA GLY A 439 50.76 25.20 -30.87
C GLY A 439 51.19 23.75 -31.06
N ALA A 440 50.37 22.79 -30.62
CA ALA A 440 50.69 21.36 -30.71
C ALA A 440 50.38 20.79 -32.09
N GLN A 441 51.28 19.97 -32.63
CA GLN A 441 50.96 19.15 -33.80
C GLN A 441 49.93 18.10 -33.40
N THR A 442 48.68 18.30 -33.83
CA THR A 442 47.51 17.55 -33.35
C THR A 442 46.91 16.71 -34.47
N LEU A 443 46.56 15.46 -34.16
CA LEU A 443 45.80 14.57 -35.04
C LEU A 443 44.47 14.20 -34.38
N LEU A 444 43.37 14.45 -35.08
CA LEU A 444 42.04 13.96 -34.68
C LEU A 444 41.69 12.73 -35.54
N ILE A 445 41.33 11.62 -34.91
CA ILE A 445 40.98 10.37 -35.57
C ILE A 445 39.51 10.04 -35.27
N ASP A 446 38.71 9.80 -36.30
CA ASP A 446 37.36 9.24 -36.14
C ASP A 446 37.43 7.71 -36.19
N ALA A 447 37.28 7.07 -35.03
CA ALA A 447 37.17 5.61 -34.89
C ALA A 447 35.75 5.18 -34.50
N ALA A 448 34.75 6.06 -34.60
CA ALA A 448 33.38 5.81 -34.19
C ALA A 448 32.59 5.07 -35.29
N ALA A 449 32.88 3.77 -35.47
CA ALA A 449 32.33 2.95 -36.55
C ALA A 449 30.80 2.91 -36.63
N GLN A 450 30.12 2.90 -35.47
CA GLN A 450 28.65 2.88 -35.43
C GLN A 450 28.03 4.20 -35.89
N LYS A 451 28.65 5.33 -35.54
CA LYS A 451 28.11 6.66 -35.82
C LYS A 451 29.22 7.70 -36.02
N SER A 452 29.82 7.67 -37.21
CA SER A 452 30.91 8.54 -37.68
C SER A 452 30.49 10.00 -37.90
N SER A 453 30.10 10.65 -36.81
CA SER A 453 29.56 12.02 -36.83
C SER A 453 30.64 13.03 -37.23
N LEU A 454 31.91 12.79 -36.86
CA LEU A 454 33.04 13.61 -37.27
C LEU A 454 33.31 13.47 -38.77
N SER A 455 33.47 12.25 -39.29
CA SER A 455 33.73 12.02 -40.72
C SER A 455 32.64 12.63 -41.60
N LYS A 456 31.36 12.45 -41.23
CA LYS A 456 30.23 13.04 -41.96
C LYS A 456 30.21 14.57 -41.94
N SER A 457 30.77 15.18 -40.89
CA SER A 457 30.75 16.64 -40.72
C SER A 457 31.98 17.36 -41.29
N ILE A 458 33.16 16.74 -41.19
CA ILE A 458 34.46 17.34 -41.57
C ILE A 458 34.88 16.90 -42.98
N ALA A 459 34.65 15.63 -43.34
CA ALA A 459 35.15 15.04 -44.58
C ALA A 459 34.10 14.10 -45.23
N PRO A 460 32.92 14.62 -45.61
CA PRO A 460 31.82 13.80 -46.12
C PRO A 460 32.15 13.03 -47.40
N ASP A 461 33.04 13.56 -48.24
CA ASP A 461 33.42 12.98 -49.53
C ASP A 461 34.67 12.09 -49.46
N SER A 462 35.24 11.86 -48.26
CA SER A 462 36.46 11.07 -48.11
C SER A 462 36.17 9.58 -48.23
N SER A 463 36.72 8.94 -49.27
CA SER A 463 36.62 7.49 -49.48
C SER A 463 37.67 6.69 -48.73
N LYS A 464 38.85 7.28 -48.47
CA LYS A 464 39.95 6.69 -47.70
C LYS A 464 39.96 7.22 -46.27
N GLY A 465 40.33 6.38 -45.30
CA GLY A 465 40.42 6.79 -43.90
C GLY A 465 41.13 5.79 -43.00
N LEU A 466 40.82 5.81 -41.70
CA LEU A 466 41.40 4.98 -40.65
C LEU A 466 41.38 3.51 -41.03
N VAL A 467 40.26 3.02 -41.56
CA VAL A 467 40.11 1.62 -41.96
C VAL A 467 41.18 1.20 -42.98
N ASP A 468 41.45 2.03 -43.99
CA ASP A 468 42.47 1.77 -45.01
C ASP A 468 43.90 1.93 -44.46
N VAL A 469 44.10 2.91 -43.58
CA VAL A 469 45.40 3.15 -42.92
C VAL A 469 45.78 2.01 -41.99
N LEU A 470 44.80 1.35 -41.37
CA LEU A 470 45.05 0.15 -40.55
C LEU A 470 45.60 -1.02 -41.38
N ASP A 471 45.21 -1.14 -42.64
CA ASP A 471 45.71 -2.17 -43.56
C ASP A 471 47.05 -1.78 -44.21
N ASN A 472 47.23 -0.49 -44.52
CA ASN A 472 48.46 0.05 -45.10
C ASN A 472 48.83 1.38 -44.43
N GLY A 473 49.80 1.33 -43.51
CA GLY A 473 50.22 2.48 -42.72
C GLY A 473 50.77 3.65 -43.55
N GLU A 474 51.29 3.42 -44.76
CA GLU A 474 51.81 4.48 -45.62
C GLU A 474 50.71 5.44 -46.11
N LEU A 475 49.47 4.97 -46.16
CA LEU A 475 48.32 5.77 -46.61
C LEU A 475 48.01 6.94 -45.67
N ILE A 476 48.54 6.95 -44.44
CA ILE A 476 48.25 8.04 -43.50
C ILE A 476 48.64 9.42 -44.05
N LYS A 477 49.73 9.49 -44.83
CA LYS A 477 50.18 10.74 -45.45
C LYS A 477 49.16 11.31 -46.45
N THR A 478 48.36 10.43 -47.06
CA THR A 478 47.32 10.79 -48.04
C THR A 478 45.92 10.85 -47.45
N ALA A 479 45.64 10.06 -46.40
CA ALA A 479 44.32 9.94 -45.79
C ALA A 479 44.10 10.96 -44.67
N ALA A 480 45.15 11.48 -44.03
CA ALA A 480 45.05 12.54 -43.04
C ALA A 480 44.89 13.91 -43.71
N LEU A 481 43.72 14.51 -43.57
CA LEU A 481 43.34 15.79 -44.16
C LEU A 481 43.83 16.96 -43.29
N PRO A 482 44.60 17.92 -43.81
CA PRO A 482 44.99 19.10 -43.04
C PRO A 482 43.78 20.03 -42.84
N LEU A 483 43.44 20.33 -41.59
CA LEU A 483 42.37 21.28 -41.22
C LEU A 483 42.93 22.65 -40.85
N THR A 484 44.10 22.69 -40.21
CA THR A 484 44.88 23.90 -39.92
C THR A 484 46.37 23.55 -40.05
N PRO A 485 47.31 24.50 -40.03
CA PRO A 485 48.75 24.19 -40.10
C PRO A 485 49.24 23.21 -39.02
N THR A 486 48.52 23.11 -37.90
CA THR A 486 48.87 22.29 -36.73
C THR A 486 47.83 21.22 -36.41
N LEU A 487 46.72 21.09 -37.17
CA LEU A 487 45.67 20.08 -36.97
C LEU A 487 45.42 19.30 -38.25
N LYS A 488 45.59 17.97 -38.18
CA LYS A 488 45.15 17.04 -39.22
C LYS A 488 43.98 16.20 -38.72
N PHE A 489 43.12 15.76 -39.63
CA PHE A 489 41.98 14.90 -39.36
C PHE A 489 42.06 13.61 -40.19
N LEU A 490 41.99 12.47 -39.52
CA LEU A 490 41.88 11.16 -40.15
C LEU A 490 40.42 10.70 -40.07
N PRO A 491 39.65 10.75 -41.18
CA PRO A 491 38.29 10.23 -41.22
C PRO A 491 38.29 8.72 -41.05
N LEU A 492 37.14 8.14 -40.73
CA LEU A 492 36.98 6.70 -40.54
C LEU A 492 37.22 5.91 -41.85
N GLY A 493 36.84 6.48 -42.99
CA GLY A 493 36.84 5.81 -44.30
C GLY A 493 35.60 4.92 -44.49
N LYS A 494 35.55 4.19 -45.60
CA LYS A 494 34.43 3.31 -45.92
C LYS A 494 34.50 2.02 -45.08
N VAL A 495 33.66 1.94 -44.04
CA VAL A 495 33.50 0.72 -43.24
C VAL A 495 32.66 -0.27 -44.05
N GLU A 496 33.27 -1.37 -44.47
CA GLU A 496 32.55 -2.49 -45.10
C GLU A 496 32.16 -3.52 -44.02
N ALA A 497 32.73 -4.73 -44.04
CA ALA A 497 32.34 -5.81 -43.12
C ALA A 497 33.03 -5.79 -41.75
N VAL A 498 34.13 -5.05 -41.59
CA VAL A 498 35.03 -5.16 -40.42
C VAL A 498 35.26 -3.79 -39.80
N THR A 499 34.93 -3.64 -38.51
CA THR A 499 35.12 -2.38 -37.79
C THR A 499 36.61 -2.12 -37.48
N PRO A 500 37.00 -0.85 -37.21
CA PRO A 500 38.37 -0.51 -36.83
C PRO A 500 38.88 -1.33 -35.65
N ALA A 501 38.01 -1.66 -34.69
CA ALA A 501 38.35 -2.48 -33.53
C ALA A 501 38.81 -3.88 -33.90
N VAL A 502 38.09 -4.56 -34.79
CA VAL A 502 38.48 -5.89 -35.26
C VAL A 502 39.79 -5.81 -36.04
N ARG A 503 39.99 -4.76 -36.85
CA ARG A 503 41.24 -4.53 -37.58
C ARG A 503 42.42 -4.25 -36.66
N LEU A 504 42.24 -3.46 -35.60
CA LEU A 504 43.26 -3.15 -34.58
C LEU A 504 43.64 -4.37 -33.74
N SER A 505 42.67 -5.24 -33.45
CA SER A 505 42.93 -6.50 -32.72
C SER A 505 43.63 -7.57 -33.57
N SER A 506 43.77 -7.35 -34.88
CA SER A 506 44.39 -8.29 -35.81
C SER A 506 45.90 -8.12 -35.86
N ARG A 507 46.65 -9.22 -35.96
CA ARG A 507 48.12 -9.16 -36.21
C ARG A 507 48.51 -8.55 -37.56
N ARG A 508 47.52 -8.20 -38.40
CA ARG A 508 47.71 -7.57 -39.71
C ARG A 508 47.69 -6.04 -39.66
N THR A 509 47.41 -5.42 -38.51
CA THR A 509 47.45 -3.96 -38.39
C THR A 509 48.85 -3.45 -38.70
N GLN A 510 48.95 -2.51 -39.62
CA GLN A 510 50.21 -1.83 -39.96
C GLN A 510 50.31 -0.43 -39.36
N LEU A 511 49.22 0.09 -38.78
CA LEU A 511 49.22 1.35 -38.06
C LEU A 511 49.76 1.18 -36.65
N SER A 512 50.75 2.00 -36.30
CA SER A 512 51.36 2.05 -34.98
C SER A 512 51.16 3.43 -34.38
N PHE A 513 50.42 3.52 -33.26
CA PHE A 513 50.26 4.78 -32.52
C PHE A 513 51.60 5.32 -32.02
N ALA A 514 52.59 4.46 -31.80
CA ALA A 514 53.95 4.87 -31.45
C ALA A 514 54.66 5.59 -32.61
N ASP A 515 54.39 5.20 -33.86
CA ASP A 515 54.92 5.91 -35.03
C ASP A 515 54.18 7.22 -35.27
N LEU A 516 52.86 7.28 -35.01
CA LEU A 516 52.11 8.54 -35.06
C LEU A 516 52.59 9.54 -34.01
N LYS A 517 52.94 9.04 -32.83
CA LYS A 517 53.62 9.82 -31.78
C LYS A 517 55.00 10.33 -32.23
N LYS A 518 55.55 10.00 -33.41
CA LYS A 518 56.77 10.65 -33.93
C LYS A 518 56.48 11.98 -34.63
N GLU A 519 55.30 12.12 -35.23
CA GLU A 519 54.87 13.30 -36.01
C GLU A 519 53.94 14.22 -35.23
N PHE A 520 53.09 13.67 -34.36
CA PHE A 520 52.08 14.42 -33.61
C PHE A 520 52.38 14.46 -32.12
N ASP A 521 52.20 15.63 -31.52
CA ASP A 521 52.35 15.85 -30.07
C ASP A 521 51.10 15.42 -29.29
N ALA A 522 49.93 15.48 -29.93
CA ALA A 522 48.65 15.08 -29.35
C ALA A 522 47.79 14.35 -30.38
N ILE A 523 47.29 13.17 -30.02
CA ILE A 523 46.37 12.40 -30.87
C ILE A 523 45.08 12.20 -30.09
N PHE A 524 43.95 12.64 -30.65
CA PHE A 524 42.62 12.44 -30.06
C PHE A 524 41.84 11.44 -30.90
N VAL A 525 41.34 10.38 -30.26
CA VAL A 525 40.59 9.31 -30.94
C VAL A 525 39.14 9.37 -30.48
N ASP A 526 38.21 9.66 -31.40
CA ASP A 526 36.78 9.58 -31.14
C ASP A 526 36.31 8.12 -31.26
N ILE A 527 35.77 7.57 -30.18
CA ILE A 527 35.39 6.16 -30.09
C ILE A 527 33.87 6.04 -29.98
N SER A 528 33.30 5.04 -30.64
CA SER A 528 31.88 4.68 -30.54
C SER A 528 31.42 4.57 -29.08
N ALA A 529 30.17 4.92 -28.81
CA ALA A 529 29.61 4.81 -27.46
C ALA A 529 29.66 3.34 -26.98
N PHE A 530 30.16 3.14 -25.76
CA PHE A 530 30.44 1.83 -25.18
C PHE A 530 29.20 0.94 -25.12
N SER A 531 28.03 1.50 -24.82
CA SER A 531 26.75 0.78 -24.80
C SER A 531 26.32 0.21 -26.17
N THR A 532 26.91 0.69 -27.27
CA THR A 532 26.53 0.31 -28.64
C THR A 532 27.63 -0.38 -29.44
N SER A 533 28.88 -0.34 -28.97
CA SER A 533 29.99 -0.92 -29.69
C SER A 533 31.10 -1.39 -28.74
N PRO A 534 31.72 -2.56 -29.01
CA PRO A 534 32.89 -3.03 -28.27
C PRO A 534 34.19 -2.31 -28.70
N ASP A 535 34.13 -1.33 -29.61
CA ASP A 535 35.34 -0.71 -30.19
C ASP A 535 36.28 -0.14 -29.13
N ALA A 536 35.73 0.42 -28.04
CA ALA A 536 36.51 0.96 -26.93
C ALA A 536 37.42 -0.09 -26.27
N ASN A 537 36.98 -1.35 -26.17
CA ASN A 537 37.77 -2.41 -25.56
C ASN A 537 38.98 -2.81 -26.41
N ALA A 538 38.85 -2.73 -27.74
CA ALA A 538 39.93 -3.08 -28.66
C ALA A 538 40.92 -1.93 -28.87
N ILE A 539 40.43 -0.68 -28.89
CA ILE A 539 41.26 0.51 -29.09
C ILE A 539 41.95 0.90 -27.76
N GLY A 540 41.26 0.72 -26.63
CA GLY A 540 41.71 1.10 -25.29
C GLY A 540 43.18 0.79 -24.95
N PRO A 541 43.66 -0.45 -25.17
CA PRO A 541 45.04 -0.85 -24.86
C PRO A 541 46.12 -0.10 -25.63
N GLU A 542 45.79 0.46 -26.80
CA GLU A 542 46.73 1.20 -27.66
C GLU A 542 46.83 2.70 -27.29
N LEU A 543 46.00 3.16 -26.35
CA LEU A 543 45.91 4.55 -25.92
C LEU A 543 46.75 4.80 -24.67
N ASP A 544 47.31 6.00 -24.55
CA ASP A 544 47.99 6.43 -23.33
C ASP A 544 46.98 6.84 -22.23
N GLY A 545 45.72 7.08 -22.60
CA GLY A 545 44.65 7.33 -21.65
C GLY A 545 43.28 7.55 -22.27
N VAL A 546 42.24 7.45 -21.46
CA VAL A 546 40.83 7.52 -21.89
C VAL A 546 40.05 8.51 -21.05
N LEU A 547 39.27 9.37 -21.73
CA LEU A 547 38.26 10.24 -21.14
C LEU A 547 36.87 9.63 -21.37
N VAL A 548 36.17 9.33 -20.28
CA VAL A 548 34.81 8.75 -20.34
C VAL A 548 33.78 9.87 -20.30
N VAL A 549 32.90 9.95 -21.29
CA VAL A 549 31.88 10.98 -21.42
C VAL A 549 30.51 10.43 -21.02
N THR A 550 29.90 11.10 -20.05
CA THR A 550 28.56 10.82 -19.51
C THR A 550 27.64 12.01 -19.76
N SER A 551 26.32 11.79 -19.64
CA SER A 551 25.31 12.83 -19.84
C SER A 551 24.51 13.08 -18.56
N HIS A 552 24.48 14.34 -18.11
CA HIS A 552 23.77 14.76 -16.89
C HIS A 552 22.27 14.43 -16.96
N GLY A 553 21.76 13.76 -15.93
CA GLY A 553 20.36 13.36 -15.80
C GLY A 553 19.90 12.27 -16.79
N ARG A 554 20.84 11.67 -17.56
CA ARG A 554 20.56 10.60 -18.52
C ARG A 554 21.35 9.34 -18.24
N THR A 555 22.67 9.45 -18.09
CA THR A 555 23.54 8.29 -17.85
C THR A 555 23.41 7.79 -16.41
N SER A 556 23.31 6.47 -16.21
CA SER A 556 23.31 5.84 -14.88
C SER A 556 24.73 5.82 -14.29
N ILE A 557 24.84 5.94 -12.97
CA ILE A 557 26.11 5.75 -12.25
C ILE A 557 26.63 4.34 -12.50
N ASP A 558 25.76 3.33 -12.43
CA ASP A 558 26.14 1.92 -12.60
C ASP A 558 26.70 1.65 -14.01
N ASP A 559 26.15 2.31 -15.04
CA ASP A 559 26.62 2.19 -16.42
C ASP A 559 27.98 2.88 -16.60
N ALA A 560 28.16 4.07 -16.02
CA ALA A 560 29.43 4.77 -16.06
C ALA A 560 30.55 3.98 -15.36
N VAL A 561 30.29 3.44 -14.17
CA VAL A 561 31.24 2.59 -13.43
C VAL A 561 31.57 1.33 -14.22
N ARG A 562 30.58 0.67 -14.82
CA ARG A 562 30.80 -0.50 -15.70
C ARG A 562 31.76 -0.19 -16.84
N VAL A 563 31.61 0.96 -17.51
CA VAL A 563 32.51 1.37 -18.59
C VAL A 563 33.93 1.60 -18.06
N ILE A 564 34.07 2.32 -16.94
CA ILE A 564 35.35 2.60 -16.29
C ILE A 564 36.07 1.30 -15.93
N ASP A 565 35.38 0.38 -15.26
CA ASP A 565 35.97 -0.90 -14.82
C ASP A 565 36.32 -1.79 -16.00
N THR A 566 35.47 -1.86 -17.03
CA THR A 566 35.76 -2.68 -18.21
C THR A 566 36.99 -2.14 -18.95
N MET A 567 37.09 -0.82 -19.10
CA MET A 567 38.25 -0.18 -19.74
C MET A 567 39.53 -0.36 -18.93
N ARG A 568 39.47 -0.28 -17.59
CA ARG A 568 40.61 -0.62 -16.71
C ARG A 568 41.03 -2.08 -16.86
N ASN A 569 40.08 -3.00 -16.95
CA ASN A 569 40.35 -4.43 -17.07
C ASN A 569 41.03 -4.81 -18.39
N VAL A 570 40.79 -4.06 -19.48
CA VAL A 570 41.51 -4.25 -20.75
C VAL A 570 42.88 -3.53 -20.77
N GLY A 571 43.25 -2.83 -19.69
CA GLY A 571 44.56 -2.18 -19.54
C GLY A 571 44.59 -0.71 -19.95
N ALA A 572 43.44 -0.07 -20.20
CA ALA A 572 43.40 1.36 -20.49
C ALA A 572 43.49 2.21 -19.21
N GLU A 573 44.28 3.29 -19.27
CA GLU A 573 44.36 4.27 -18.18
C GLU A 573 43.19 5.26 -18.25
N ILE A 574 42.40 5.38 -17.18
CA ILE A 574 41.27 6.33 -17.14
C ILE A 574 41.76 7.68 -16.62
N LEU A 575 41.82 8.67 -17.52
CA LEU A 575 42.28 10.02 -17.19
C LEU A 575 41.23 10.82 -16.41
N GLY A 576 39.94 10.56 -16.66
CA GLY A 576 38.85 11.27 -16.01
C GLY A 576 37.49 10.98 -16.63
N VAL A 577 36.45 11.48 -15.95
CA VAL A 577 35.06 11.44 -16.42
C VAL A 577 34.57 12.84 -16.74
N ILE A 578 33.88 12.98 -17.86
CA ILE A 578 33.27 14.23 -18.30
C ILE A 578 31.76 14.09 -18.15
N ILE A 579 31.13 14.98 -17.40
CA ILE A 579 29.67 15.09 -17.29
C ILE A 579 29.21 16.19 -18.23
N ASN A 580 28.72 15.82 -19.40
CA ASN A 580 28.23 16.75 -20.41
C ASN A 580 26.74 17.05 -20.21
N HIS A 581 26.23 18.09 -20.89
CA HIS A 581 24.83 18.55 -20.83
C HIS A 581 24.36 19.04 -19.46
N ALA A 582 25.29 19.42 -18.58
CA ALA A 582 24.93 19.91 -17.27
C ALA A 582 24.25 21.29 -17.35
N PRO A 583 23.33 21.62 -16.41
CA PRO A 583 22.72 22.94 -16.34
C PRO A 583 23.79 24.00 -16.03
N LYS A 584 23.61 25.22 -16.56
CA LYS A 584 24.54 26.36 -16.36
C LYS A 584 24.76 26.74 -14.89
N ARG A 585 23.85 26.33 -14.01
CA ARG A 585 23.96 26.46 -12.56
C ARG A 585 23.82 25.06 -11.98
N ILE A 586 24.94 24.48 -11.54
CA ILE A 586 24.93 23.27 -10.74
C ILE A 586 24.69 23.78 -9.32
N GLU A 587 23.54 23.48 -8.76
CA GLU A 587 23.31 23.76 -7.35
C GLU A 587 24.15 22.75 -6.57
N SER A 588 25.14 23.29 -5.84
CA SER A 588 26.08 22.52 -5.03
C SER A 588 25.34 21.77 -3.93
#